data_AF-A0AB37L8Z8-F1
#
_entry.id   AF-A0AB37L8Z8-F1
#
_cell.length_a   1.000
_cell.length_b   1.000
_cell.length_c   1.000
_cell.angle_alpha   90.00
_cell.angle_beta   90.00
_cell.angle_gamma   90.00
#
_symmetry.space_group_name_H-M   'P 1'
#
loop_
_entity.id
_entity.type
_entity.pdbx_description
1 polymer ?
#
loop_
_entity_poly.entity_id
_entity_poly.type
_entity_poly.pdbx_seq_one_letter_code
_entity_poly.pdbx_strand_id
1 'polypeptide(L)'
;MTKDENIWGNVRFVLLLGFSVLLIFIILGKYVFDVPMKESSDLIKDINHSEMVFEKQKEYGKRSKVIWNQIDSLDFNVHQVQRMDEIKGEISHLRDIYTQNSMSSKFLFGILASKTLKIQFDIREELNSLIRNNELIEKDLEECKANI
;
A
#
# COMPACT_ATOMS: atom_id res chain seq x y z
N MET A 1 -42.48 66.89 14.73
CA MET A 1 -42.05 65.59 15.28
C MET A 1 -40.88 65.87 16.20
N THR A 2 -41.06 65.69 17.50
CA THR A 2 -40.07 66.05 18.52
C THR A 2 -38.85 65.12 18.40
N LYS A 3 -37.65 65.64 18.66
CA LYS A 3 -36.36 64.94 18.49
C LYS A 3 -36.36 63.54 19.15
N ASP A 4 -37.06 63.40 20.26
CA ASP A 4 -37.13 62.16 21.05
C ASP A 4 -37.91 61.04 20.34
N GLU A 5 -38.97 61.35 19.59
CA GLU A 5 -39.73 60.34 18.83
C GLU A 5 -38.92 59.76 17.67
N ASN A 6 -38.11 60.60 17.01
CA ASN A 6 -37.27 60.18 15.89
C ASN A 6 -36.08 59.32 16.38
N ILE A 7 -35.49 59.67 17.53
CA ILE A 7 -34.44 58.87 18.18
C ILE A 7 -35.00 57.52 18.61
N TRP A 8 -36.18 57.49 19.23
CA TRP A 8 -36.82 56.24 19.65
C TRP A 8 -37.20 55.34 18.46
N GLY A 9 -37.70 55.94 17.36
CA GLY A 9 -37.96 55.25 16.11
C GLY A 9 -36.71 54.60 15.51
N ASN A 10 -35.60 55.34 15.47
CA ASN A 10 -34.32 54.81 14.99
C ASN A 10 -33.78 53.68 15.88
N VAL A 11 -33.85 53.82 17.21
CA VAL A 11 -33.41 52.76 18.14
C VAL A 11 -34.21 51.49 17.92
N ARG A 12 -35.54 51.58 17.81
CA ARG A 12 -36.41 50.43 17.53
C ARG A 12 -36.10 49.78 16.18
N PHE A 13 -35.83 50.59 15.16
CA PHE A 13 -35.45 50.08 13.84
C PHE A 13 -34.11 49.34 13.87
N VAL A 14 -33.10 49.89 14.53
CA VAL A 14 -31.78 49.23 14.68
C VAL A 14 -31.91 47.90 15.43
N LEU A 15 -32.73 47.86 16.48
CA LEU A 15 -32.97 46.65 17.27
C LEU A 15 -33.69 45.56 16.44
N LEU A 16 -34.71 45.94 15.67
CA LEU A 16 -35.42 45.03 14.76
C LEU A 16 -34.53 44.54 13.63
N LEU A 17 -33.72 45.43 13.04
CA LEU A 17 -32.78 45.09 11.99
C LEU A 17 -31.71 44.11 12.50
N GLY A 18 -31.15 44.37 13.68
CA GLY A 18 -30.19 43.48 14.32
C GLY A 18 -30.78 42.09 14.58
N PHE A 19 -32.01 42.02 15.09
CA PHE A 19 -32.69 40.75 15.34
C PHE A 19 -32.98 39.99 14.04
N SER A 20 -33.39 40.69 12.98
CA SER A 20 -33.62 40.12 11.66
C SER A 20 -32.35 39.52 11.05
N VAL A 21 -31.24 40.26 11.12
CA VAL A 21 -29.93 39.78 10.62
C VAL A 21 -29.46 38.55 11.39
N LEU A 22 -29.63 38.52 12.73
CA LEU A 22 -29.29 37.36 13.55
C LEU A 22 -30.15 36.13 13.19
N LEU A 23 -31.46 36.32 12.98
CA LEU A 23 -32.35 35.25 12.57
C LEU A 23 -31.98 34.69 11.20
N ILE A 24 -31.71 35.56 10.24
CA ILE A 24 -31.25 35.17 8.90
C ILE A 24 -29.92 34.43 9.01
N PHE A 25 -28.99 34.89 9.84
CA PHE A 25 -27.70 34.23 10.06
C PHE A 25 -27.87 32.81 10.64
N ILE A 26 -28.75 32.62 11.62
CA ILE A 26 -29.06 31.30 12.19
C ILE A 26 -29.72 30.39 11.14
N ILE A 27 -30.67 30.91 10.35
CA ILE A 27 -31.34 30.14 9.29
C ILE A 27 -30.34 29.74 8.21
N LEU A 28 -29.49 30.67 7.75
CA LEU A 28 -28.44 30.37 6.77
C LEU A 28 -27.47 29.33 7.31
N GLY A 29 -26.99 29.49 8.55
CA GLY A 29 -26.07 28.56 9.19
C GLY A 29 -26.67 27.16 9.42
N LYS A 30 -27.99 27.04 9.58
CA LYS A 30 -28.67 25.77 9.86
C LYS A 30 -29.21 25.08 8.60
N TYR A 31 -29.64 25.83 7.59
CA TYR A 31 -30.39 25.29 6.45
C TYR A 31 -29.71 25.50 5.08
N VAL A 32 -28.81 26.49 4.95
CA VAL A 32 -28.13 26.77 3.67
C VAL A 32 -26.69 26.26 3.69
N PHE A 33 -26.00 26.47 4.82
CA PHE A 33 -24.76 25.78 5.12
C PHE A 33 -25.09 24.47 5.81
N ASP A 34 -25.63 23.51 5.06
CA ASP A 34 -25.61 22.11 5.47
C ASP A 34 -24.12 21.73 5.48
N VAL A 35 -23.44 22.05 6.59
CA VAL A 35 -22.02 21.75 6.76
C VAL A 35 -21.93 20.26 6.51
N PRO A 36 -21.26 19.81 5.44
CA PRO A 36 -21.13 18.40 5.19
C PRO A 36 -20.15 17.90 6.25
N MET A 37 -20.67 17.62 7.44
CA MET A 37 -20.14 16.59 8.29
C MET A 37 -20.33 15.32 7.46
N LYS A 38 -19.41 15.05 6.52
CA LYS A 38 -19.08 13.67 6.15
C LYS A 38 -19.00 12.98 7.51
N GLU A 39 -19.96 12.12 7.81
CA GLU A 39 -20.13 11.60 9.16
C GLU A 39 -18.75 11.15 9.62
N SER A 40 -18.26 11.72 10.73
CA SER A 40 -16.88 11.50 11.16
C SER A 40 -16.57 10.00 11.26
N SER A 41 -17.59 9.16 11.44
CA SER A 41 -17.56 7.70 11.34
C SER A 41 -17.04 7.17 10.01
N ASP A 42 -17.48 7.70 8.87
CA ASP A 42 -17.05 7.25 7.54
C ASP A 42 -15.58 7.60 7.29
N LEU A 43 -15.17 8.82 7.67
CA LEU A 43 -13.77 9.23 7.61
C LEU A 43 -12.89 8.38 8.53
N ILE A 44 -13.33 8.10 9.76
CA ILE A 44 -12.62 7.23 10.70
C ILE A 44 -12.51 5.80 10.15
N LYS A 45 -13.57 5.29 9.53
CA LYS A 45 -13.59 3.96 8.92
C LYS A 45 -12.60 3.85 7.75
N ASP A 46 -12.54 4.87 6.90
CA ASP A 46 -11.59 4.94 5.80
C ASP A 46 -10.14 5.02 6.31
N ILE A 47 -9.89 5.82 7.36
CA ILE A 47 -8.58 5.91 8.01
C ILE A 47 -8.17 4.56 8.59
N ASN A 48 -9.03 3.92 9.37
CA ASN A 48 -8.76 2.61 9.96
C ASN A 48 -8.49 1.55 8.90
N HIS A 49 -9.25 1.58 7.81
CA HIS A 49 -9.03 0.67 6.69
C HIS A 49 -7.68 0.95 6.00
N SER A 50 -7.30 2.21 5.80
CA SER A 50 -6.00 2.57 5.24
C SER A 50 -4.85 2.13 6.16
N GLU A 51 -4.97 2.33 7.47
CA GLU A 51 -3.96 1.92 8.45
C GLU A 51 -3.76 0.40 8.44
N MET A 52 -4.86 -0.37 8.35
CA MET A 52 -4.82 -1.82 8.19
C MET A 52 -4.09 -2.25 6.92
N VAL A 53 -4.32 -1.58 5.78
CA VAL A 53 -3.59 -1.82 4.53
C VAL A 53 -2.10 -1.52 4.70
N PHE A 54 -1.75 -0.40 5.34
CA PHE A 54 -0.35 -0.01 5.59
C PHE A 54 0.39 -1.03 6.47
N GLU A 55 -0.24 -1.52 7.54
CA GLU A 55 0.38 -2.54 8.39
C GLU A 55 0.58 -3.85 7.65
N LYS A 56 -0.38 -4.25 6.81
CA LYS A 56 -0.21 -5.41 5.91
C LYS A 56 0.94 -5.21 4.92
N GLN A 57 1.07 -4.01 4.36
CA GLN A 57 2.18 -3.69 3.46
C GLN A 57 3.54 -3.78 4.17
N LYS A 58 3.66 -3.29 5.41
CA LYS A 58 4.88 -3.45 6.22
C LYS A 58 5.19 -4.91 6.53
N GLU A 59 4.17 -5.69 6.89
CA GLU A 59 4.31 -7.13 7.14
C GLU A 59 4.85 -7.85 5.90
N TYR A 60 4.26 -7.58 4.73
CA TYR A 60 4.68 -8.18 3.46
C TYR A 60 6.07 -7.71 3.03
N GLY A 61 6.44 -6.46 3.31
CA GLY A 61 7.80 -5.97 3.11
C GLY A 61 8.83 -6.75 3.94
N LYS A 62 8.53 -7.03 5.21
CA LYS A 62 9.39 -7.86 6.08
C LYS A 62 9.47 -9.30 5.57
N ARG A 63 8.35 -9.92 5.23
CA ARG A 63 8.32 -11.29 4.66
C ARG A 63 9.12 -11.37 3.36
N SER A 64 8.96 -10.38 2.47
CA SER A 64 9.68 -10.32 1.21
C SER A 64 11.19 -10.23 1.42
N LYS A 65 11.64 -9.47 2.43
CA LYS A 65 13.06 -9.41 2.80
C LYS A 65 13.60 -10.75 3.31
N VAL A 66 12.80 -11.48 4.08
CA VAL A 66 13.18 -12.83 4.55
C VAL A 66 13.35 -13.77 3.36
N ILE A 67 12.38 -13.82 2.45
CA ILE A 67 12.45 -14.65 1.25
C ILE A 67 13.64 -14.25 0.37
N TRP A 68 13.88 -12.95 0.20
CA TRP A 68 15.05 -12.45 -0.53
C TRP A 68 16.36 -13.03 0.04
N ASN A 69 16.53 -12.94 1.35
CA ASN A 69 17.72 -13.46 2.02
C ASN A 69 17.83 -14.99 1.88
N GLN A 70 16.70 -15.72 1.92
CA GLN A 70 16.69 -17.15 1.68
C GLN A 70 17.17 -17.49 0.27
N ILE A 71 16.71 -16.77 -0.75
CA ILE A 71 17.16 -16.91 -2.14
C ILE A 71 18.67 -16.65 -2.25
N ASP A 72 19.16 -15.57 -1.64
CA ASP A 72 20.59 -15.22 -1.69
C ASP A 72 21.48 -16.21 -0.94
N SER A 73 20.96 -16.88 0.09
CA SER A 73 21.69 -17.90 0.85
C SER A 73 21.55 -19.33 0.28
N LEU A 74 20.67 -19.52 -0.71
CA LEU A 74 20.38 -20.83 -1.26
C LEU A 74 21.57 -21.30 -2.11
N ASP A 75 22.06 -22.50 -1.81
CA ASP A 75 23.03 -23.17 -2.67
C ASP A 75 22.29 -23.93 -3.77
N PHE A 76 22.28 -23.36 -4.97
CA PHE A 76 21.64 -23.94 -6.15
C PHE A 76 22.48 -25.07 -6.78
N ASN A 77 23.72 -25.30 -6.33
CA ASN A 77 24.56 -26.37 -6.85
C ASN A 77 24.16 -27.73 -6.29
N VAL A 78 23.59 -27.75 -5.08
CA VAL A 78 23.08 -28.97 -4.45
C VAL A 78 21.65 -29.20 -4.95
N HIS A 79 21.30 -30.45 -5.26
CA HIS A 79 19.95 -30.86 -5.70
C HIS A 79 18.89 -30.70 -4.57
N GLN A 80 18.65 -29.47 -4.11
CA GLN A 80 17.66 -29.12 -3.09
C GLN A 80 16.32 -28.74 -3.75
N VAL A 81 15.81 -29.58 -4.64
CA VAL A 81 14.56 -29.32 -5.39
C VAL A 81 13.40 -29.01 -4.43
N GLN A 82 13.31 -29.71 -3.31
CA GLN A 82 12.30 -29.46 -2.27
C GLN A 82 12.38 -28.05 -1.70
N ARG A 83 13.60 -27.57 -1.39
CA ARG A 83 13.79 -26.23 -0.81
C ARG A 83 13.49 -25.13 -1.83
N MET A 84 13.83 -25.37 -3.09
CA MET A 84 13.52 -24.49 -4.21
C MET A 84 12.00 -24.39 -4.41
N ASP A 85 11.29 -25.51 -4.38
CA ASP A 85 9.84 -25.57 -4.51
C ASP A 85 9.14 -24.87 -3.32
N GLU A 86 9.64 -25.04 -2.10
CA GLU A 86 9.17 -24.32 -0.92
C GLU A 86 9.27 -22.80 -1.13
N ILE A 87 10.44 -22.30 -1.55
CA ILE A 87 10.65 -20.87 -1.80
C ILE A 87 9.76 -20.38 -2.94
N LYS A 88 9.63 -21.12 -4.05
CA LYS A 88 8.71 -20.79 -5.16
C LYS A 88 7.25 -20.75 -4.68
N GLY A 89 6.88 -21.62 -3.74
CA GLY A 89 5.59 -21.63 -3.06
C GLY A 89 5.37 -20.37 -2.20
N GLU A 90 6.32 -20.04 -1.32
CA GLU A 90 6.26 -18.83 -0.49
C GLU A 90 6.15 -17.55 -1.33
N ILE A 91 6.93 -17.45 -2.41
CA ILE A 91 6.85 -16.34 -3.37
C ILE A 91 5.45 -16.25 -3.99
N SER A 92 4.84 -17.38 -4.32
CA SER A 92 3.51 -17.42 -4.92
C SER A 92 2.42 -17.00 -3.92
N HIS A 93 2.53 -17.41 -2.65
CA HIS A 93 1.60 -17.05 -1.59
C HIS A 93 1.58 -15.54 -1.27
N LEU A 94 2.62 -14.79 -1.61
CA LEU A 94 2.58 -13.33 -1.49
C LEU A 94 1.47 -12.69 -2.34
N ARG A 95 0.99 -13.38 -3.38
CA ARG A 95 -0.09 -12.93 -4.24
C ARG A 95 -1.46 -13.09 -3.60
N ASP A 96 -1.58 -13.96 -2.60
CA ASP A 96 -2.87 -14.33 -2.02
C ASP A 96 -3.59 -13.14 -1.40
N ILE A 97 -2.85 -12.19 -0.82
CA ILE A 97 -3.44 -10.97 -0.24
C ILE A 97 -4.21 -10.14 -1.26
N TYR A 98 -3.77 -10.12 -2.52
CA TYR A 98 -4.47 -9.42 -3.57
C TYR A 98 -5.79 -10.11 -3.91
N THR A 99 -5.77 -11.43 -4.06
CA THR A 99 -6.97 -12.23 -4.36
C THR A 99 -7.97 -12.24 -3.21
N GLN A 100 -7.48 -12.38 -1.96
CA GLN A 100 -8.30 -12.39 -0.74
C GLN A 100 -8.99 -11.05 -0.48
N ASN A 101 -8.46 -9.95 -1.00
CA ASN A 101 -9.03 -8.60 -0.86
C ASN A 101 -9.66 -8.11 -2.17
N SER A 102 -10.36 -9.00 -2.86
CA SER A 102 -11.17 -8.69 -4.06
C SER A 102 -10.39 -8.02 -5.18
N MET A 103 -9.10 -8.33 -5.32
CA MET A 103 -8.23 -7.76 -6.34
C MET A 103 -8.14 -6.23 -6.28
N SER A 104 -8.28 -5.66 -5.08
CA SER A 104 -8.16 -4.22 -4.88
C SER A 104 -6.73 -3.75 -5.13
N SER A 105 -6.59 -2.62 -5.84
CA SER A 105 -5.30 -1.99 -6.12
C SER A 105 -4.50 -1.65 -4.85
N LYS A 106 -5.19 -1.46 -3.71
CA LYS A 106 -4.56 -1.23 -2.40
C LYS A 106 -3.63 -2.37 -1.97
N PHE A 107 -3.88 -3.60 -2.45
CA PHE A 107 -3.11 -4.80 -2.12
C PHE A 107 -2.18 -5.24 -3.26
N LEU A 108 -1.98 -4.39 -4.28
CA LEU A 108 -1.13 -4.70 -5.43
C LEU A 108 0.33 -4.98 -5.03
N PHE A 109 0.78 -4.46 -3.88
CA PHE A 109 2.12 -4.71 -3.35
C PHE A 109 2.45 -6.21 -3.21
N GLY A 110 1.47 -7.08 -2.92
CA GLY A 110 1.69 -8.52 -2.82
C GLY A 110 2.05 -9.15 -4.17
N ILE A 111 1.39 -8.70 -5.24
CA ILE A 111 1.70 -9.12 -6.62
C ILE A 111 3.09 -8.64 -7.03
N LEU A 112 3.42 -7.37 -6.74
CA LEU A 112 4.71 -6.79 -7.10
C LEU A 112 5.85 -7.52 -6.37
N ALA A 113 5.73 -7.72 -5.07
CA ALA A 113 6.71 -8.46 -4.28
C ALA A 113 6.93 -9.88 -4.81
N SER A 114 5.85 -10.61 -5.09
CA SER A 114 5.91 -11.95 -5.68
C SER A 114 6.68 -11.97 -7.00
N LYS A 115 6.36 -11.06 -7.93
CA LYS A 115 7.04 -10.97 -9.23
C LYS A 115 8.53 -10.65 -9.08
N THR A 116 8.86 -9.67 -8.24
CA THR A 116 10.25 -9.27 -8.00
C THR A 116 11.08 -10.41 -7.42
N LEU A 117 10.55 -11.12 -6.43
CA LEU A 117 11.25 -12.26 -5.83
C LEU A 117 11.39 -13.43 -6.78
N LYS A 118 10.38 -13.69 -7.61
CA LYS A 118 10.47 -14.71 -8.66
C LYS A 118 11.61 -14.40 -9.63
N ILE A 119 11.70 -13.16 -10.10
CA ILE A 119 12.79 -12.73 -10.99
C ILE A 119 14.15 -12.95 -10.32
N GLN A 120 14.30 -12.57 -9.05
CA GLN A 120 15.55 -12.79 -8.31
C GLN A 120 15.89 -14.27 -8.20
N PHE A 121 14.90 -15.12 -7.91
CA PHE A 121 15.09 -16.57 -7.85
C PHE A 121 15.57 -17.12 -9.20
N ASP A 122 14.85 -16.82 -10.27
CA ASP A 122 15.12 -17.35 -11.61
C ASP A 122 16.53 -16.91 -12.09
N ILE A 123 16.94 -15.67 -11.81
CA ILE A 123 18.30 -15.17 -12.12
C ILE A 123 19.38 -15.98 -11.38
N ARG A 124 19.18 -16.28 -10.10
CA ARG A 124 20.15 -17.04 -9.31
C ARG A 124 20.23 -18.50 -9.74
N GLU A 125 19.11 -19.10 -10.09
CA GLU A 125 19.04 -20.47 -10.62
C GLU A 125 19.83 -20.58 -11.94
N GLU A 126 19.56 -19.69 -12.89
CA GLU A 126 20.25 -19.65 -14.20
C GLU A 126 21.75 -19.35 -14.06
N LEU A 127 22.13 -18.38 -13.20
CA LEU A 127 23.54 -18.05 -12.99
C LEU A 127 24.35 -19.26 -12.49
N ASN A 128 23.80 -20.01 -11.53
CA ASN A 128 24.49 -21.20 -11.01
C ASN A 128 24.56 -22.31 -12.07
N SER A 129 23.51 -22.51 -12.86
CA SER A 129 23.54 -23.44 -14.01
C SER A 129 24.67 -23.09 -14.99
N LEU A 130 24.84 -21.81 -15.31
CA LEU A 130 25.91 -21.33 -16.18
C LEU A 130 27.31 -21.54 -15.59
N ILE A 131 27.50 -21.24 -14.30
CA ILE A 131 28.78 -21.47 -13.61
C ILE A 131 29.15 -22.95 -13.68
N ARG A 132 28.22 -23.84 -13.32
CA ARG A 132 28.44 -25.30 -13.36
C ARG A 132 28.78 -25.80 -14.76
N ASN A 133 28.06 -25.32 -15.78
CA ASN A 133 28.34 -25.71 -17.16
C ASN A 133 29.74 -25.26 -17.60
N ASN A 134 30.16 -24.06 -17.21
CA ASN A 134 31.52 -23.59 -17.49
C ASN A 134 32.59 -24.43 -16.77
N GLU A 135 32.38 -24.78 -15.50
CA GLU A 135 33.30 -25.65 -14.76
C GLU A 135 33.47 -27.03 -15.42
N LEU A 136 32.38 -27.61 -15.93
CA LEU A 136 32.44 -28.87 -16.68
C LEU A 136 33.22 -28.73 -17.98
N ILE A 137 33.00 -27.64 -18.73
CA ILE A 137 33.73 -27.37 -19.98
C ILE A 137 35.23 -27.19 -19.72
N GLU A 138 35.59 -26.46 -18.65
CA GLU A 138 37.00 -26.28 -18.28
C GLU A 138 37.67 -27.60 -17.94
N LYS A 139 36.98 -28.45 -17.17
CA LYS A 139 37.48 -29.78 -16.83
C LYS A 139 37.66 -30.67 -18.07
N ASP A 140 36.68 -30.70 -18.96
CA ASP A 140 36.76 -31.47 -20.21
C ASP A 140 37.92 -30.98 -21.11
N LEU A 141 38.17 -29.66 -21.14
CA LEU A 141 39.29 -29.06 -21.86
C LEU A 141 40.64 -29.45 -21.24
N GLU A 142 40.75 -29.51 -19.92
CA GLU A 142 41.95 -29.96 -19.22
C GLU A 142 42.23 -31.45 -19.48
N GLU A 143 41.20 -32.30 -19.42
CA GLU A 143 41.32 -33.73 -19.75
C GLU A 143 41.77 -33.93 -21.21
N CYS A 144 41.23 -33.15 -22.14
CA CYS A 144 41.67 -33.16 -23.54
C CYS A 144 43.14 -32.76 -23.70
N LYS A 145 43.60 -31.74 -22.97
CA LYS A 145 45.01 -31.29 -23.02
C LYS A 145 45.97 -32.30 -22.40
N ALA A 146 45.58 -32.98 -21.33
CA ALA A 146 46.41 -33.96 -20.64
C ALA A 146 46.63 -35.26 -21.46
N ASN A 147 45.76 -35.52 -22.44
CA ASN A 147 45.83 -36.66 -23.35
C ASN A 147 46.60 -36.39 -24.67
N ILE A 148 47.31 -35.25 -24.77
CA ILE A 148 48.20 -34.88 -25.90
C ILE A 148 49.65 -34.91 -25.42
#